data_AF-A0A7Y2NXU1-F1
#
_entry.id   AF-A0A7Y2NXU1-F1
#
_cell.length_a   1.000
_cell.length_b   1.000
_cell.length_c   1.000
_cell.angle_alpha   90.00
_cell.angle_beta   90.00
_cell.angle_gamma   90.00
#
_symmetry.space_group_name_H-M   'P 1'
#
loop_
_entity.id
_entity.type
_entity.pdbx_description
1 polymer ?
#
loop_
_entity_poly.entity_id
_entity_poly.type
_entity_poly.pdbx_seq_one_letter_code
_entity_poly.pdbx_strand_id
1 'polypeptide(L)'
;IYYDLLAHAVELGHESPAIIRMEQLFPFPTAELLSVLERYPNATELVWVQEEPRNMGPWRFVHERMAGIHPSLPELSYIGRPERASPAEGYPALHHAEQQRIVTQALRKH
;
A
#
# COMPACT_ATOMS: atom_id res chain seq x y z
N ILE A 1 1.85 -2.28 -9.35
CA ILE A 1 2.26 -1.25 -8.36
C ILE A 1 3.61 -1.51 -7.70
N TYR A 2 3.87 -2.71 -7.18
CA TYR A 2 5.14 -2.98 -6.47
C TYR A 2 6.40 -2.64 -7.28
N TYR A 3 6.46 -3.07 -8.55
CA TYR A 3 7.61 -2.79 -9.40
C TYR A 3 7.79 -1.29 -9.68
N ASP A 4 6.69 -0.54 -9.81
CA ASP A 4 6.73 0.91 -9.98
C ASP A 4 7.28 1.58 -8.72
N LEU A 5 6.81 1.17 -7.53
CA LEU A 5 7.32 1.66 -6.26
C LEU A 5 8.81 1.34 -6.10
N LEU A 6 9.23 0.11 -6.44
CA LEU A 6 10.62 -0.31 -6.34
C LEU A 6 11.52 0.50 -7.27
N ALA A 7 11.10 0.71 -8.53
CA ALA A 7 11.86 1.50 -9.50
C ALA A 7 12.10 2.93 -9.00
N HIS A 8 11.07 3.60 -8.47
CA HIS A 8 11.20 4.97 -7.96
C HIS A 8 11.91 5.02 -6.59
N ALA A 9 11.77 4.00 -5.74
CA ALA A 9 12.50 3.91 -4.48
C ALA A 9 14.01 3.79 -4.69
N VAL A 10 14.45 3.07 -5.74
CA VAL A 10 15.87 3.00 -6.12
C VAL A 10 16.44 4.38 -6.45
N GLU A 11 15.64 5.26 -7.07
CA GLU A 11 16.05 6.64 -7.36
C GLU A 11 16.18 7.51 -6.10
N LEU A 12 15.38 7.21 -5.05
CA LEU A 12 15.39 7.92 -3.77
C LEU A 12 16.48 7.42 -2.78
N GLY A 13 17.04 6.24 -3.01
CA GLY A 13 18.09 5.66 -2.17
C GLY A 13 17.67 5.44 -0.70
N HIS A 14 18.52 5.79 0.25
CA HIS A 14 18.31 5.55 1.70
C HIS A 14 17.12 6.30 2.31
N GLU A 15 16.50 7.21 1.56
CA GLU A 15 15.34 7.95 2.04
C GLU A 15 14.01 7.25 1.76
N SER A 16 14.00 6.17 0.96
CA SER A 16 12.76 5.47 0.63
C SER A 16 12.18 4.71 1.84
N PRO A 17 10.84 4.66 1.98
CA PRO A 17 10.22 3.76 2.94
C PRO A 17 10.49 2.28 2.59
N ALA A 18 10.31 1.40 3.57
CA ALA A 18 10.34 -0.04 3.32
C ALA A 18 9.10 -0.47 2.51
N ILE A 19 9.31 -1.24 1.44
CA ILE A 19 8.22 -1.75 0.59
C ILE A 19 8.06 -3.25 0.83
N ILE A 20 6.88 -3.64 1.34
CA ILE A 20 6.54 -5.04 1.64
C ILE A 20 5.44 -5.49 0.67
N ARG A 21 5.58 -6.72 0.13
CA ARG A 21 4.53 -7.36 -0.66
C ARG A 21 3.75 -8.36 0.18
N MET A 22 2.43 -8.35 0.02
CA MET A 22 1.54 -9.36 0.56
C MET A 22 1.11 -10.30 -0.57
N GLU A 23 1.89 -11.37 -0.77
CA GLU A 23 1.66 -12.35 -1.84
C GLU A 23 0.45 -13.25 -1.59
N GLN A 24 0.09 -13.45 -0.31
CA GLN A 24 -1.06 -14.22 0.11
C GLN A 24 -2.04 -13.32 0.85
N LEU A 25 -3.25 -13.16 0.31
CA LEU A 25 -4.34 -12.46 0.98
C LEU A 25 -5.23 -13.43 1.76
N PHE A 26 -5.40 -14.66 1.27
CA PHE A 26 -6.23 -15.67 1.91
C PHE A 26 -5.57 -17.06 1.88
N PRO A 27 -5.55 -17.80 3.01
CA PRO A 27 -5.93 -17.36 4.35
C PRO A 27 -5.06 -16.19 4.82
N PHE A 28 -5.62 -15.31 5.66
CA PHE A 28 -4.94 -14.06 6.03
C PHE A 28 -3.68 -14.37 6.86
N PRO A 29 -2.47 -13.94 6.42
CA PRO A 29 -1.19 -14.42 6.95
C PRO A 29 -0.75 -13.60 8.18
N THR A 30 -1.50 -13.65 9.27
CA THR A 30 -1.26 -12.82 10.46
C THR A 30 0.14 -13.02 11.04
N ALA A 31 0.59 -14.27 11.18
CA ALA A 31 1.87 -14.59 11.82
C ALA A 31 3.06 -14.12 10.99
N GLU A 32 3.03 -14.38 9.68
CA GLU A 32 4.06 -13.96 8.74
C GLU A 32 4.11 -12.43 8.62
N LEU A 33 2.94 -11.77 8.58
CA LEU A 33 2.87 -10.32 8.53
C LEU A 33 3.49 -9.69 9.78
N LEU A 34 3.16 -10.17 10.98
CA LEU A 34 3.74 -9.65 12.23
C LEU A 34 5.25 -9.85 12.27
N SER A 35 5.74 -11.05 11.93
CA SER A 35 7.17 -11.34 11.81
C SER A 35 7.89 -10.36 10.89
N VAL A 36 7.25 -9.93 9.80
CA VAL A 36 7.84 -8.96 8.88
C VAL A 36 7.85 -7.56 9.48
N LEU A 37 6.74 -7.13 10.09
CA LEU A 37 6.57 -5.78 10.67
C LEU A 37 7.47 -5.56 11.89
N GLU A 38 7.72 -6.58 12.70
CA GLU A 38 8.64 -6.53 13.85
C GLU A 38 10.08 -6.14 13.48
N ARG A 39 10.46 -6.31 12.21
CA ARG A 39 11.77 -5.86 11.69
C ARG A 39 11.89 -4.35 11.54
N TYR A 40 10.78 -3.61 11.69
CA TYR A 40 10.71 -2.17 11.53
C TYR A 40 10.17 -1.49 12.82
N PRO A 41 10.86 -1.63 13.97
CA PRO A 41 10.35 -1.15 15.27
C PRO A 41 10.21 0.38 15.37
N ASN A 42 10.88 1.13 14.49
CA ASN A 42 10.82 2.59 14.44
C ASN A 42 9.81 3.11 13.40
N ALA A 43 9.03 2.24 12.76
CA ALA A 43 8.03 2.65 11.79
C ALA A 43 6.88 3.39 12.51
N THR A 44 6.67 4.64 12.14
CA THR A 44 5.58 5.49 12.66
C THR A 44 4.33 5.43 11.79
N GLU A 45 4.45 4.90 10.57
CA GLU A 45 3.37 4.83 9.59
C GLU A 45 3.31 3.48 8.91
N LEU A 46 2.10 3.04 8.60
CA LEU A 46 1.82 1.84 7.82
C LEU A 46 0.79 2.19 6.74
N VAL A 47 1.16 1.95 5.49
CA VAL A 47 0.34 2.35 4.35
C VAL A 47 0.05 1.14 3.47
N TRP A 48 -1.21 0.91 3.14
CA TRP A 48 -1.62 0.00 2.08
C TRP A 48 -1.64 0.72 0.74
N VAL A 49 -0.87 0.22 -0.23
CA VAL A 49 -0.79 0.80 -1.57
C VAL A 49 -1.37 -0.15 -2.60
N GLN A 50 -2.33 0.31 -3.40
CA GLN A 50 -2.92 -0.48 -4.49
C GLN A 50 -3.29 0.37 -5.71
N GLU A 51 -3.40 -0.28 -6.87
CA GLU A 51 -3.81 0.36 -8.12
C GLU A 51 -5.31 0.35 -8.34
N GLU A 52 -6.01 -0.60 -7.72
CA GLU A 52 -7.45 -0.72 -7.80
C GLU A 52 -8.12 0.45 -7.04
N PRO A 53 -9.32 0.89 -7.47
CA PRO A 53 -10.17 1.79 -6.68
C PRO A 53 -10.31 1.34 -5.22
N ARG A 54 -10.49 2.27 -4.28
CA ARG A 54 -10.58 1.97 -2.84
C ARG A 54 -11.70 0.99 -2.47
N ASN A 55 -12.78 0.98 -3.24
CA ASN A 55 -13.90 0.05 -3.09
C ASN A 55 -13.69 -1.28 -3.82
N MET A 56 -12.53 -1.48 -4.44
CA MET A 56 -12.10 -2.67 -5.16
C MET A 56 -10.77 -3.17 -4.59
N GLY A 57 -10.32 -4.32 -5.10
CA GLY A 57 -9.09 -4.93 -4.65
C GLY A 57 -9.14 -5.33 -3.17
N PRO A 58 -7.97 -5.51 -2.55
CA PRO A 58 -7.85 -6.08 -1.21
C PRO A 58 -8.07 -5.09 -0.06
N TRP A 59 -8.07 -3.76 -0.31
CA TRP A 59 -8.06 -2.74 0.75
C TRP A 59 -9.05 -3.02 1.89
N ARG A 60 -10.35 -3.18 1.59
CA ARG A 60 -11.38 -3.36 2.63
C ARG A 60 -11.14 -4.62 3.46
N PHE A 61 -10.80 -5.73 2.81
CA PHE A 61 -10.50 -6.99 3.47
C PHE A 61 -9.26 -6.89 4.36
N VAL A 62 -8.17 -6.30 3.86
CA VAL A 62 -6.92 -6.15 4.62
C VAL A 62 -7.12 -5.18 5.78
N HIS A 63 -7.77 -4.05 5.56
CA HIS A 63 -8.05 -3.04 6.58
C HIS A 63 -8.87 -3.62 7.75
N GLU A 64 -9.94 -4.36 7.45
CA GLU A 64 -10.74 -5.05 8.48
C GLU A 64 -9.94 -6.09 9.26
N ARG A 65 -9.07 -6.85 8.60
CA ARG A 65 -8.21 -7.84 9.26
C ARG A 65 -7.16 -7.17 10.14
N MET A 66 -6.55 -6.09 9.67
CA MET A 66 -5.48 -5.34 10.35
C MET A 66 -5.94 -4.65 11.63
N ALA A 67 -7.18 -4.17 11.68
CA ALA A 67 -7.74 -3.48 12.84
C ALA A 67 -7.70 -4.31 14.16
N GLY A 68 -7.58 -5.63 14.07
CA GLY A 68 -7.58 -6.53 15.24
C GLY A 68 -6.25 -7.22 15.55
N ILE A 69 -5.16 -6.92 14.83
CA ILE A 69 -3.94 -7.75 14.91
C ILE A 69 -3.04 -7.36 16.08
N HIS A 70 -2.70 -6.08 16.24
CA HIS A 70 -1.74 -5.66 17.26
C HIS A 70 -1.92 -4.18 17.64
N PRO A 71 -2.16 -3.85 18.91
CA PRO A 71 -2.49 -2.49 19.33
C PRO A 71 -1.32 -1.50 19.25
N SER A 72 -0.07 -1.97 19.12
CA SER A 72 1.10 -1.11 18.98
C SER A 72 1.46 -0.77 17.53
N LEU A 73 0.78 -1.36 16.55
CA LEU A 73 1.04 -1.02 15.15
C LEU A 73 0.38 0.32 14.81
N PRO A 74 1.00 1.16 13.96
CA PRO A 74 0.33 2.32 13.39
C PRO A 74 -0.97 1.91 12.70
N GLU A 75 -1.95 2.82 12.70
CA GLU A 75 -3.17 2.65 11.92
C GLU A 75 -2.83 2.48 10.44
N LEU A 76 -3.44 1.49 9.79
CA LEU A 76 -3.23 1.24 8.37
C LEU A 76 -3.95 2.33 7.56
N SER A 77 -3.19 3.18 6.88
CA SER A 77 -3.73 4.18 5.96
C SER A 77 -3.77 3.67 4.51
N TYR A 78 -4.43 4.40 3.61
CA TYR A 78 -4.67 3.99 2.22
C TYR A 78 -4.08 4.98 1.23
N ILE A 79 -3.30 4.47 0.27
CA ILE A 79 -2.91 5.20 -0.94
C ILE A 79 -3.26 4.34 -2.16
N GLY A 80 -4.19 4.83 -2.97
CA GLY A 80 -4.58 4.16 -4.20
C GLY A 80 -5.59 5.02 -4.95
N ARG A 81 -6.28 4.43 -5.92
CA ARG A 81 -7.31 5.15 -6.67
C ARG A 81 -8.52 5.45 -5.77
N PRO A 82 -9.21 6.58 -5.97
CA PRO A 82 -10.47 6.86 -5.27
C PRO A 82 -11.52 5.80 -5.64
N GLU A 83 -12.64 5.77 -4.90
CA GLU A 83 -13.74 4.86 -5.23
C GLU A 83 -14.29 5.12 -6.64
N ARG A 84 -14.60 4.04 -7.37
CA ARG A 84 -15.16 4.13 -8.72
C ARG A 84 -16.26 3.09 -8.92
N ALA A 85 -17.26 3.44 -9.74
CA ALA A 85 -18.32 2.52 -10.14
C ALA A 85 -17.85 1.51 -11.20
N SER A 86 -16.89 1.90 -12.06
CA SER A 86 -16.25 1.01 -13.03
C SER A 86 -14.75 0.85 -12.75
N PRO A 87 -14.14 -0.29 -13.15
CA PRO A 87 -12.73 -0.58 -12.83
C PRO A 87 -11.72 0.38 -13.48
N ALA A 88 -12.07 1.03 -14.60
CA ALA A 88 -11.17 1.93 -15.32
C ALA A 88 -11.93 3.14 -15.91
N GLU A 89 -11.34 4.35 -15.78
CA GLU A 89 -11.69 5.46 -16.66
C GLU A 89 -11.04 5.20 -18.02
N GLY A 90 -11.82 5.34 -19.10
CA GLY A 90 -11.35 5.08 -20.46
C GLY A 90 -10.34 6.09 -21.03
N TYR A 91 -9.73 6.93 -20.20
CA TYR A 91 -8.78 7.97 -20.61
C TYR A 91 -7.34 7.63 -20.17
N PRO A 92 -6.45 7.24 -21.09
CA PRO A 92 -5.08 6.82 -20.76
C PRO A 92 -4.26 7.89 -20.04
N ALA A 93 -4.42 9.17 -20.38
CA ALA A 93 -3.70 10.27 -19.75
C ALA A 93 -4.05 10.40 -18.25
N LEU A 94 -5.34 10.30 -17.91
CA LEU A 94 -5.79 10.30 -16.52
C LEU A 94 -5.29 9.07 -15.77
N HIS A 95 -5.28 7.91 -16.44
CA HIS A 95 -4.76 6.68 -15.85
C HIS A 95 -3.27 6.81 -15.45
N HIS A 96 -2.44 7.36 -16.34
CA HIS A 96 -1.01 7.61 -16.08
C HIS A 96 -0.79 8.64 -14.98
N ALA A 97 -1.50 9.77 -15.02
CA ALA A 97 -1.38 10.81 -14.00
C ALA A 97 -1.72 10.26 -12.61
N GLU A 98 -2.77 9.43 -12.51
CA GLU A 98 -3.17 8.79 -11.27
C GLU A 98 -2.15 7.77 -10.77
N GLN A 99 -1.55 6.98 -11.68
CA GLN A 99 -0.48 6.06 -11.34
C GLN A 99 0.73 6.79 -10.74
N GLN A 100 1.15 7.88 -11.38
CA GLN A 100 2.25 8.72 -10.90
C GLN A 100 1.94 9.36 -9.54
N ARG A 101 0.69 9.78 -9.32
CA ARG A 101 0.23 10.30 -8.03
C ARG A 101 0.38 9.24 -6.92
N ILE A 102 -0.07 8.01 -7.16
CA ILE A 102 0.00 6.91 -6.20
C ILE A 102 1.45 6.63 -5.82
N VAL A 103 2.33 6.46 -6.81
CA VAL A 103 3.76 6.18 -6.58
C VAL A 103 4.43 7.32 -5.83
N THR A 104 4.23 8.56 -6.27
CA THR A 104 4.83 9.75 -5.63
C THR A 104 4.36 9.92 -4.19
N GLN A 105 3.08 9.70 -3.91
CA GLN A 105 2.55 9.82 -2.55
C GLN A 105 3.03 8.69 -1.65
N ALA A 106 3.06 7.45 -2.15
CA ALA A 106 3.50 6.29 -1.37
C ALA A 106 4.98 6.34 -0.94
N LEU A 107 5.82 7.12 -1.63
CA LEU A 107 7.24 7.25 -1.34
C LEU A 107 7.61 8.53 -0.58
N ARG A 108 6.65 9.42 -0.31
CA ARG A 108 6.91 10.62 0.50
C ARG A 108 7.07 10.24 1.96
N LYS A 109 8.07 10.82 2.63
CA LYS A 109 8.10 10.88 4.09
C LYS A 109 7.02 11.84 4.57
N HIS A 110 6.26 11.41 5.57
CA HIS A 110 5.26 12.20 6.26
C HIS A 110 5.74 12.54 7.68
#